data_AF-A0A0D3C122-F1
#
_entry.id   AF-A0A0D3C122-F1
#
_cell.length_a   1.000
_cell.length_b   1.000
_cell.length_c   1.000
_cell.angle_alpha   90.00
_cell.angle_beta   90.00
_cell.angle_gamma   90.00
#
_symmetry.space_group_name_H-M   'P 1'
#
loop_
_entity.id
_entity.type
_entity.pdbx_description
1 polymer ?
#
loop_
_entity_poly.entity_id
_entity_poly.type
_entity_poly.pdbx_seq_one_letter_code
_entity_poly.pdbx_strand_id
1 'polypeptide(L)'
;MVAQGFTVDLDKPLAFQVGHLGEAYDEWVHQPIVTKEGPRFFHSDFWEFLTLTVWWAVPVIWLPVVVWCISMSVSMGCSFPEIVSLVALGIFIWTFIEYCLHRFLFHMKTKSYWGNTAHYLIHGYHHKHPMDHLRLVFPPALTAIMCFPLWNLAKLIATPSTAPALFGGGLLGYVMYDLTHYYLHHANPTIPVTKSLKKSHLNHHFRIQDKGYGVTSSLWDIVFGTLPTTKALKRAQQKY
;
A
#
# COMPACT_ATOMS: atom_id res chain seq x y z
N MET A 1 22.72 -18.22 29.71
CA MET A 1 21.31 -17.82 29.83
C MET A 1 20.93 -17.12 28.55
N VAL A 2 20.17 -17.79 27.67
CA VAL A 2 19.63 -17.15 26.46
C VAL A 2 18.54 -16.19 26.95
N ALA A 3 18.68 -14.89 26.66
CA ALA A 3 17.63 -13.92 26.99
C ALA A 3 16.33 -14.41 26.34
N GLN A 4 15.27 -14.61 27.14
CA GLN A 4 13.94 -14.87 26.59
C GLN A 4 13.57 -13.68 25.69
N GLY A 5 13.36 -13.94 24.40
CA GLY A 5 12.92 -12.91 23.46
C GLY A 5 11.57 -12.33 23.89
N PHE A 6 11.33 -11.05 23.59
CA PHE A 6 10.05 -10.41 23.84
C PHE A 6 8.93 -11.18 23.11
N THR A 7 7.83 -11.44 23.82
CA THR A 7 6.65 -12.11 23.26
C THR A 7 5.52 -11.10 23.14
N VAL A 8 4.90 -11.00 21.96
CA VAL A 8 3.77 -10.11 21.72
C VAL A 8 2.50 -10.70 22.33
N ASP A 9 1.79 -9.88 23.10
CA ASP A 9 0.48 -10.17 23.67
C ASP A 9 -0.61 -9.61 22.74
N LEU A 10 -1.30 -10.50 22.00
CA LEU A 10 -2.32 -10.13 21.02
C LEU A 10 -3.62 -9.61 21.66
N ASP A 11 -3.81 -9.82 22.97
CA ASP A 11 -4.97 -9.31 23.71
C ASP A 11 -4.76 -7.84 24.15
N LYS A 12 -3.57 -7.28 23.89
CA LYS A 12 -3.21 -5.89 24.19
C LYS A 12 -2.92 -5.09 22.92
N PRO A 13 -3.00 -3.75 22.98
CA PRO A 13 -2.66 -2.90 21.86
C PRO A 13 -1.21 -3.07 21.37
N LEU A 14 -1.01 -3.14 20.07
CA LEU A 14 0.25 -3.63 19.48
C LEU A 14 1.27 -2.56 19.11
N ALA A 15 0.86 -1.29 18.92
CA ALA A 15 1.74 -0.25 18.36
C ALA A 15 3.04 -0.08 19.17
N PHE A 16 2.96 -0.18 20.49
CA PHE A 16 4.10 -0.03 21.40
C PHE A 16 4.72 -1.37 21.86
N GLN A 17 4.16 -2.51 21.44
CA GLN A 17 4.73 -3.84 21.74
C GLN A 17 5.74 -4.25 20.67
N VAL A 18 5.39 -4.11 19.38
CA VAL A 18 6.16 -4.64 18.25
C VAL A 18 7.58 -4.10 18.13
N GLY A 19 7.83 -2.89 18.65
CA GLY A 19 9.18 -2.33 18.72
C GLY A 19 10.16 -3.16 19.55
N HIS A 20 9.68 -3.87 20.58
CA HIS A 20 10.52 -4.68 21.46
C HIS A 20 11.00 -5.99 20.82
N LEU A 21 10.44 -6.39 19.67
CA LEU A 21 10.87 -7.60 18.96
C LEU A 21 12.29 -7.49 18.38
N GLY A 22 12.80 -6.26 18.19
CA GLY A 22 14.14 -6.03 17.65
C GLY A 22 14.36 -6.74 16.32
N GLU A 23 15.33 -7.65 16.27
CA GLU A 23 15.69 -8.41 15.07
C GLU A 23 14.67 -9.50 14.69
N ALA A 24 13.86 -9.97 15.66
CA ALA A 24 12.83 -10.98 15.41
C ALA A 24 11.58 -10.41 14.69
N TYR A 25 11.50 -9.08 14.54
CA TYR A 25 10.33 -8.40 14.00
C TYR A 25 10.02 -8.79 12.55
N ASP A 26 11.05 -8.82 11.68
CA ASP A 26 10.88 -9.06 10.24
C ASP A 26 10.25 -10.44 9.98
N GLU A 27 10.69 -11.46 10.70
CA GLU A 27 10.08 -12.79 10.60
C GLU A 27 8.67 -12.81 11.21
N TRP A 28 8.51 -12.22 12.41
CA TRP A 28 7.22 -12.23 13.11
C TRP A 28 6.10 -11.52 12.35
N VAL A 29 6.38 -10.37 11.73
CA VAL A 29 5.38 -9.54 11.05
C VAL A 29 4.89 -10.18 9.74
N HIS A 30 5.75 -10.95 9.09
CA HIS A 30 5.45 -11.62 7.82
C HIS A 30 4.88 -13.03 7.97
N GLN A 31 4.53 -13.45 9.20
CA GLN A 31 3.78 -14.68 9.50
C GLN A 31 2.29 -14.35 9.70
N PRO A 32 1.44 -14.53 8.67
CA PRO A 32 0.07 -14.00 8.71
C PRO A 32 -0.85 -14.74 9.68
N ILE A 33 -1.73 -13.99 10.34
CA ILE A 33 -2.84 -14.46 11.16
C ILE A 33 -4.14 -14.17 10.40
N VAL A 34 -4.78 -15.23 9.88
CA VAL A 34 -5.97 -15.09 9.02
C VAL A 34 -7.22 -14.91 9.88
N THR A 35 -7.57 -13.65 10.12
CA THR A 35 -8.72 -13.23 10.95
C THR A 35 -9.43 -12.03 10.30
N LYS A 36 -10.75 -11.92 10.46
CA LYS A 36 -11.55 -10.84 9.87
C LYS A 36 -11.37 -9.48 10.56
N GLU A 37 -11.01 -9.54 11.83
CA GLU A 37 -10.73 -8.41 12.70
C GLU A 37 -9.41 -8.71 13.38
N GLY A 38 -8.52 -7.73 13.43
CA GLY A 38 -7.25 -7.87 14.14
C GLY A 38 -7.21 -7.05 15.43
N PRO A 39 -6.12 -7.21 16.19
CA PRO A 39 -5.93 -6.56 17.48
C PRO A 39 -5.76 -5.04 17.34
N ARG A 40 -6.01 -4.35 18.44
CA ARG A 40 -5.94 -2.89 18.49
C ARG A 40 -4.51 -2.36 18.33
N PHE A 41 -4.37 -1.13 17.83
CA PHE A 41 -3.08 -0.43 17.85
C PHE A 41 -2.85 0.32 19.15
N PHE A 42 -3.90 0.98 19.64
CA PHE A 42 -3.83 1.88 20.78
C PHE A 42 -4.91 1.56 21.83
N HIS A 43 -4.60 1.84 23.10
CA HIS A 43 -5.57 1.78 24.20
C HIS A 43 -6.67 2.84 24.06
N SER A 44 -6.33 4.01 23.52
CA SER A 44 -7.27 5.12 23.34
C SER A 44 -8.21 4.85 22.17
N ASP A 45 -9.51 4.98 22.39
CA ASP A 45 -10.52 4.88 21.34
C ASP A 45 -10.36 5.96 20.28
N PHE A 46 -9.90 7.16 20.67
CA PHE A 46 -9.65 8.25 19.73
C PHE A 46 -8.52 7.90 18.75
N TRP A 47 -7.37 7.45 19.27
CA TRP A 47 -6.23 7.07 18.42
C TRP A 47 -6.54 5.83 17.59
N GLU A 48 -7.28 4.88 18.16
CA GLU A 48 -7.71 3.67 17.48
C GLU A 48 -8.64 3.97 16.30
N PHE A 49 -9.62 4.86 16.50
CA PHE A 49 -10.56 5.28 15.45
C PHE A 49 -9.84 5.81 14.21
N LEU A 50 -8.76 6.57 14.39
CA LEU A 50 -7.96 7.11 13.27
C LEU A 50 -7.21 6.04 12.46
N THR A 51 -7.11 4.81 12.97
CA THR A 51 -6.49 3.67 12.26
C THR A 51 -7.48 2.89 11.40
N LEU A 52 -8.79 3.12 11.59
CA LEU A 52 -9.85 2.38 10.92
C LEU A 52 -10.31 3.12 9.67
N THR A 53 -10.08 2.54 8.50
CA THR A 53 -10.48 3.11 7.22
C THR A 53 -11.28 2.10 6.40
N VAL A 54 -12.56 2.41 6.18
CA VAL A 54 -13.43 1.67 5.25
C VAL A 54 -12.99 1.92 3.80
N TRP A 55 -13.04 0.89 2.96
CA TRP A 55 -12.56 0.96 1.56
C TRP A 55 -13.18 2.09 0.73
N TRP A 56 -14.47 2.39 0.95
CA TRP A 56 -15.18 3.41 0.20
C TRP A 56 -14.81 4.84 0.61
N ALA A 57 -14.12 5.03 1.74
CA ALA A 57 -13.61 6.34 2.13
C ALA A 57 -12.60 6.88 1.11
N VAL A 58 -11.78 5.99 0.52
CA VAL A 58 -10.76 6.35 -0.47
C VAL A 58 -11.39 7.06 -1.68
N PRO A 59 -12.32 6.47 -2.47
CA PRO A 59 -12.91 7.16 -3.60
C PRO A 59 -13.77 8.36 -3.20
N VAL A 60 -14.49 8.30 -2.08
CA VAL A 60 -15.35 9.41 -1.61
C VAL A 60 -14.54 10.66 -1.30
N ILE A 61 -13.37 10.51 -0.68
CA ILE A 61 -12.50 11.64 -0.31
C ILE A 61 -11.71 12.12 -1.52
N TRP A 62 -11.11 11.21 -2.29
CA TRP A 62 -10.08 11.56 -3.25
C TRP A 62 -10.59 11.83 -4.67
N LEU A 63 -11.69 11.21 -5.12
CA LEU A 63 -12.24 11.49 -6.45
C LEU A 63 -12.68 12.96 -6.62
N PRO A 64 -13.30 13.64 -5.63
CA PRO A 64 -13.56 15.07 -5.72
C PRO A 64 -12.28 15.91 -5.92
N VAL A 65 -11.19 15.54 -5.24
CA VAL A 65 -9.89 16.21 -5.39
C VAL A 65 -9.31 15.97 -6.79
N VAL A 66 -9.40 14.73 -7.31
CA VAL A 66 -9.02 14.40 -8.70
C VAL A 66 -9.77 15.28 -9.70
N VAL A 67 -11.10 15.34 -9.58
CA VAL A 67 -11.96 16.15 -10.46
C VAL A 67 -11.60 17.64 -10.37
N TRP A 68 -11.39 18.15 -9.15
CA TRP A 68 -10.97 19.52 -8.93
C TRP A 68 -9.64 19.83 -9.61
N CYS A 69 -8.60 19.01 -9.40
CA CYS A 69 -7.30 19.19 -10.03
C CYS A 69 -7.38 19.16 -11.57
N ILE A 70 -8.15 18.24 -12.15
CA ILE A 70 -8.34 18.18 -13.62
C ILE A 70 -9.08 19.43 -14.12
N SER A 71 -10.12 19.88 -13.40
CA SER A 71 -10.89 21.07 -13.75
C SER A 71 -10.04 22.35 -13.73
N MET A 72 -9.04 22.43 -12.85
CA MET A 72 -8.10 23.54 -12.84
C MET A 72 -7.31 23.62 -14.14
N SER A 73 -6.71 22.51 -14.60
CA SER A 73 -5.99 22.50 -15.88
C SER A 73 -6.89 22.85 -17.06
N VAL A 74 -8.15 22.38 -17.07
CA VAL A 74 -9.13 22.78 -18.10
C VAL A 74 -9.38 24.29 -18.06
N SER A 75 -9.60 24.86 -16.87
CA SER A 75 -9.82 26.30 -16.70
C SER A 75 -8.61 27.16 -17.09
N MET A 76 -7.41 26.57 -17.06
CA MET A 76 -6.14 27.19 -17.47
C MET A 76 -5.85 26.98 -18.97
N GLY A 77 -6.80 26.45 -19.74
CA GLY A 77 -6.74 26.39 -21.20
C GLY A 77 -6.15 25.10 -21.78
N CYS A 78 -5.90 24.07 -20.98
CA CYS A 78 -5.50 22.76 -21.52
C CYS A 78 -6.64 22.16 -22.35
N SER A 79 -6.32 21.75 -23.56
CA SER A 79 -7.24 21.07 -24.47
C SER A 79 -7.61 19.67 -23.97
N PHE A 80 -8.71 19.13 -24.46
CA PHE A 80 -9.16 17.79 -24.08
C PHE A 80 -8.09 16.68 -24.31
N PRO A 81 -7.39 16.62 -25.47
CA PRO A 81 -6.32 15.65 -25.66
C PRO A 81 -5.19 15.79 -24.65
N GLU A 82 -4.78 17.02 -24.32
CA GLU A 82 -3.73 17.26 -23.31
C GLU A 82 -4.16 16.75 -21.94
N ILE A 83 -5.41 17.01 -21.52
CA ILE A 83 -5.94 16.51 -20.25
C ILE A 83 -5.91 14.98 -20.21
N VAL A 84 -6.39 14.31 -21.25
CA VAL A 84 -6.39 12.84 -21.32
C VAL A 84 -4.96 12.29 -21.23
N SER A 85 -4.02 12.89 -21.96
CA SER A 85 -2.61 12.49 -21.93
C SER A 85 -1.97 12.70 -20.55
N LEU A 86 -2.23 13.84 -19.89
CA LEU A 86 -1.70 14.17 -18.58
C LEU A 86 -2.26 13.24 -17.49
N VAL A 87 -3.55 12.94 -17.54
CA VAL A 87 -4.19 11.99 -16.62
C VAL A 87 -3.61 10.59 -16.80
N ALA A 88 -3.51 10.12 -18.05
CA ALA A 88 -2.91 8.82 -18.36
C ALA A 88 -1.44 8.73 -17.92
N LEU A 89 -0.66 9.78 -18.14
CA LEU A 89 0.73 9.88 -17.68
C LEU A 89 0.80 9.87 -16.15
N GLY A 90 -0.08 10.59 -15.46
CA GLY A 90 -0.17 10.60 -14.01
C GLY A 90 -0.45 9.21 -13.43
N ILE A 91 -1.42 8.49 -14.00
CA ILE A 91 -1.72 7.09 -13.63
C ILE A 91 -0.50 6.21 -13.87
N PHE A 92 0.17 6.35 -15.01
CA PHE A 92 1.37 5.57 -15.32
C PHE A 92 2.50 5.83 -14.31
N ILE A 93 2.79 7.10 -13.99
CA ILE A 93 3.76 7.49 -12.96
C ILE A 93 3.37 6.89 -11.61
N TRP A 94 2.08 6.91 -11.25
CA TRP A 94 1.63 6.28 -10.01
C TRP A 94 1.98 4.79 -9.96
N THR A 95 1.83 4.03 -11.03
CA THR A 95 2.20 2.59 -11.01
C THR A 95 3.67 2.37 -10.64
N PHE A 96 4.55 3.30 -11.00
CA PHE A 96 5.96 3.26 -10.62
C PHE A 96 6.17 3.65 -9.15
N ILE A 97 5.46 4.69 -8.69
CA ILE A 97 5.46 5.10 -7.28
C ILE A 97 4.95 3.97 -6.39
N GLU A 98 3.84 3.32 -6.75
CA GLU A 98 3.31 2.13 -6.10
C GLU A 98 4.40 1.08 -5.91
N TYR A 99 5.09 0.70 -6.99
CA TYR A 99 6.16 -0.29 -6.94
C TYR A 99 7.30 0.13 -6.01
N CYS A 100 7.73 1.40 -6.07
CA CYS A 100 8.81 1.92 -5.24
C CYS A 100 8.42 1.98 -3.75
N LEU A 101 7.22 2.48 -3.43
CA LEU A 101 6.71 2.52 -2.06
C LEU A 101 6.57 1.10 -1.52
N HIS A 102 5.96 0.20 -2.29
CA HIS A 102 5.74 -1.16 -1.83
C HIS A 102 7.06 -1.89 -1.58
N ARG A 103 8.04 -1.75 -2.50
CA ARG A 103 9.32 -2.46 -2.38
C ARG A 103 10.27 -1.86 -1.33
N PHE A 104 10.42 -0.54 -1.29
CA PHE A 104 11.50 0.10 -0.53
C PHE A 104 11.03 0.68 0.80
N LEU A 105 9.76 1.09 0.90
CA LEU A 105 9.21 1.67 2.13
C LEU A 105 8.38 0.63 2.90
N PHE A 106 7.44 -0.02 2.24
CA PHE A 106 6.52 -0.97 2.87
C PHE A 106 7.15 -2.33 3.15
N HIS A 107 8.28 -2.65 2.53
CA HIS A 107 9.12 -3.84 2.82
C HIS A 107 10.51 -3.45 3.35
N MET A 108 10.59 -2.30 4.04
CA MET A 108 11.84 -1.86 4.66
C MET A 108 12.27 -2.80 5.79
N LYS A 109 13.55 -3.13 5.85
CA LYS A 109 14.11 -3.92 6.95
C LYS A 109 14.53 -3.00 8.10
N THR A 110 14.01 -3.30 9.28
CA THR A 110 14.26 -2.54 10.51
C THR A 110 14.45 -3.49 11.69
N LYS A 111 15.19 -3.00 12.69
CA LYS A 111 15.40 -3.67 13.98
C LYS A 111 15.31 -2.72 15.18
N SER A 112 15.10 -1.43 14.93
CA SER A 112 14.97 -0.45 16.02
C SER A 112 13.53 -0.42 16.51
N TYR A 113 13.33 -0.05 17.77
CA TYR A 113 12.00 0.04 18.36
C TYR A 113 11.05 0.89 17.50
N TRP A 114 11.43 2.13 17.21
CA TRP A 114 10.60 3.05 16.44
C TRP A 114 10.51 2.69 14.95
N GLY A 115 11.57 2.10 14.38
CA GLY A 115 11.52 1.63 12.99
C GLY A 115 10.52 0.48 12.82
N ASN A 116 10.54 -0.49 13.74
CA ASN A 116 9.60 -1.62 13.73
C ASN A 116 8.16 -1.15 13.93
N THR A 117 7.92 -0.26 14.91
CA THR A 117 6.60 0.35 15.11
C THR A 117 6.13 1.13 13.87
N ALA A 118 6.99 1.95 13.27
CA ALA A 118 6.62 2.69 12.05
C ALA A 118 6.29 1.75 10.88
N HIS A 119 7.14 0.75 10.61
CA HIS A 119 6.88 -0.28 9.59
C HIS A 119 5.55 -0.99 9.84
N TYR A 120 5.26 -1.33 11.10
CA TYR A 120 4.04 -2.03 11.49
C TYR A 120 2.80 -1.22 11.15
N LEU A 121 2.81 0.08 11.47
CA LEU A 121 1.68 0.97 11.23
C LEU A 121 1.43 1.26 9.74
N ILE A 122 2.47 1.27 8.89
CA ILE A 122 2.32 1.60 7.47
C ILE A 122 2.00 0.39 6.58
N HIS A 123 2.52 -0.80 6.91
CA HIS A 123 2.33 -1.99 6.07
C HIS A 123 2.46 -3.32 6.81
N GLY A 124 3.31 -3.39 7.84
CA GLY A 124 3.54 -4.63 8.58
C GLY A 124 2.26 -5.23 9.18
N TYR A 125 1.34 -4.39 9.68
CA TYR A 125 0.03 -4.86 10.13
C TYR A 125 -0.73 -5.60 9.03
N HIS A 126 -0.75 -5.04 7.82
CA HIS A 126 -1.46 -5.63 6.71
C HIS A 126 -0.88 -7.02 6.34
N HIS A 127 0.45 -7.19 6.38
CA HIS A 127 1.05 -8.53 6.25
C HIS A 127 0.67 -9.47 7.38
N LYS A 128 0.61 -8.95 8.62
CA LYS A 128 0.29 -9.75 9.81
C LYS A 128 -1.18 -10.15 9.87
N HIS A 129 -2.09 -9.26 9.48
CA HIS A 129 -3.55 -9.43 9.53
C HIS A 129 -4.18 -9.10 8.16
N PRO A 130 -3.92 -9.90 7.11
CA PRO A 130 -4.26 -9.55 5.72
C PRO A 130 -5.75 -9.54 5.41
N MET A 131 -6.61 -10.02 6.33
CA MET A 131 -8.06 -10.08 6.15
C MET A 131 -8.82 -9.07 7.02
N ASP A 132 -8.12 -8.17 7.73
CA ASP A 132 -8.75 -7.04 8.41
C ASP A 132 -9.18 -5.97 7.40
N HIS A 133 -10.49 -5.90 7.18
CA HIS A 133 -11.11 -5.04 6.18
C HIS A 133 -11.03 -3.54 6.50
N LEU A 134 -10.72 -3.13 7.74
CA LEU A 134 -10.61 -1.72 8.12
C LEU A 134 -9.17 -1.21 8.11
N ARG A 135 -8.18 -2.08 7.89
CA ARG A 135 -6.75 -1.76 7.97
C ARG A 135 -5.96 -2.31 6.80
N LEU A 136 -6.56 -2.18 5.61
CA LEU A 136 -5.94 -2.56 4.35
C LEU A 136 -5.61 -1.32 3.51
N VAL A 137 -6.60 -0.45 3.29
CA VAL A 137 -6.43 0.75 2.48
C VAL A 137 -5.60 1.79 3.22
N PHE A 138 -4.89 2.64 2.48
CA PHE A 138 -4.04 3.65 3.10
C PHE A 138 -4.89 4.72 3.80
N PRO A 139 -4.61 5.05 5.08
CA PRO A 139 -5.40 6.04 5.82
C PRO A 139 -5.41 7.41 5.12
N PRO A 140 -6.58 8.08 4.96
CA PRO A 140 -6.67 9.36 4.24
C PRO A 140 -5.76 10.45 4.82
N ALA A 141 -5.56 10.47 6.14
CA ALA A 141 -4.64 11.42 6.76
C ALA A 141 -3.19 11.25 6.26
N LEU A 142 -2.72 10.00 6.10
CA LEU A 142 -1.40 9.72 5.56
C LEU A 142 -1.32 10.03 4.06
N THR A 143 -2.38 9.73 3.29
CA THR A 143 -2.47 10.13 1.88
C THR A 143 -2.36 11.65 1.74
N ALA A 144 -3.07 12.42 2.57
CA ALA A 144 -3.01 13.89 2.54
C ALA A 144 -1.60 14.43 2.79
N ILE A 145 -0.86 13.82 3.73
CA ILE A 145 0.55 14.15 3.98
C ILE A 145 1.39 13.84 2.74
N MET A 146 1.19 12.68 2.11
CA MET A 146 1.90 12.27 0.90
C MET A 146 1.56 13.13 -0.33
N CYS A 147 0.37 13.75 -0.38
CA CYS A 147 0.02 14.67 -1.45
C CYS A 147 0.97 15.89 -1.51
N PHE A 148 1.51 16.34 -0.38
CA PHE A 148 2.42 17.50 -0.37
C PHE A 148 3.72 17.29 -1.16
N PRO A 149 4.56 16.27 -0.88
CA PRO A 149 5.75 16.01 -1.69
C PRO A 149 5.40 15.65 -3.14
N LEU A 150 4.32 14.91 -3.38
CA LEU A 150 3.90 14.53 -4.74
C LEU A 150 3.42 15.73 -5.58
N TRP A 151 2.72 16.68 -4.96
CA TRP A 151 2.34 17.93 -5.61
C TRP A 151 3.55 18.77 -5.99
N ASN A 152 4.54 18.87 -5.10
CA ASN A 152 5.77 19.58 -5.41
C ASN A 152 6.57 18.88 -6.51
N LEU A 153 6.60 17.55 -6.55
CA LEU A 153 7.20 16.80 -7.65
C LEU A 153 6.48 17.09 -8.98
N ALA A 154 5.15 17.11 -9.01
CA ALA A 154 4.38 17.43 -10.21
C ALA A 154 4.73 18.83 -10.74
N LYS A 155 4.83 19.84 -9.86
CA LYS A 155 5.23 21.20 -10.24
C LYS A 155 6.67 21.31 -10.78
N LEU A 156 7.56 20.38 -10.43
CA LEU A 156 8.94 20.39 -10.93
C LEU A 156 9.05 19.88 -12.37
N ILE A 157 8.12 19.01 -12.80
CA ILE A 157 8.18 18.32 -14.10
C ILE A 157 7.10 18.78 -15.08
N ALA A 158 6.20 19.66 -14.66
CA ALA A 158 5.07 20.15 -15.45
C ALA A 158 4.91 21.68 -15.32
N THR A 159 4.20 22.29 -16.26
CA THR A 159 3.91 23.73 -16.23
C THR A 159 2.78 24.02 -15.23
N PRO A 160 2.59 25.29 -14.80
CA PRO A 160 1.48 25.64 -13.92
C PRO A 160 0.10 25.19 -14.43
N SER A 161 -0.12 25.20 -15.74
CA SER A 161 -1.38 24.76 -16.35
C SER A 161 -1.52 23.23 -16.42
N THR A 162 -0.44 22.47 -16.53
CA THR A 162 -0.49 21.00 -16.71
C THR A 162 -0.26 20.21 -15.41
N ALA A 163 0.41 20.81 -14.42
CA ALA A 163 0.69 20.17 -13.13
C ALA A 163 -0.59 19.69 -12.38
N PRO A 164 -1.70 20.44 -12.35
CA PRO A 164 -2.94 19.97 -11.71
C PRO A 164 -3.48 18.67 -12.33
N ALA A 165 -3.64 18.58 -13.65
CA ALA A 165 -4.12 17.36 -14.31
C ALA A 165 -3.14 16.19 -14.15
N LEU A 166 -1.83 16.43 -14.21
CA LEU A 166 -0.82 15.39 -13.98
C LEU A 166 -0.91 14.82 -12.55
N PHE A 167 -1.01 15.70 -11.55
CA PHE A 167 -1.20 15.32 -10.16
C PHE A 167 -2.55 14.60 -9.94
N GLY A 168 -3.63 15.12 -10.53
CA GLY A 168 -4.96 14.50 -10.51
C GLY A 168 -4.94 13.09 -11.10
N GLY A 169 -4.21 12.87 -12.20
CA GLY A 169 -3.98 11.54 -12.77
C GLY A 169 -3.21 10.61 -11.82
N GLY A 170 -2.17 11.10 -11.15
CA GLY A 170 -1.42 10.34 -10.15
C GLY A 170 -2.31 9.94 -8.95
N LEU A 171 -3.11 10.88 -8.45
CA LEU A 171 -4.06 10.63 -7.36
C LEU A 171 -5.18 9.66 -7.78
N LEU A 172 -5.65 9.72 -9.02
CA LEU A 172 -6.56 8.72 -9.59
C LEU A 172 -5.91 7.34 -9.64
N GLY A 173 -4.64 7.25 -10.05
CA GLY A 173 -3.85 6.03 -9.99
C GLY A 173 -3.80 5.44 -8.57
N TYR A 174 -3.61 6.28 -7.55
CA TYR A 174 -3.67 5.89 -6.14
C TYR A 174 -5.03 5.31 -5.74
N VAL A 175 -6.13 5.98 -6.10
CA VAL A 175 -7.48 5.48 -5.82
C VAL A 175 -7.70 4.11 -6.48
N MET A 176 -7.27 3.96 -7.74
CA MET A 176 -7.33 2.68 -8.44
C MET A 176 -6.50 1.60 -7.75
N TYR A 177 -5.32 1.94 -7.24
CA TYR A 177 -4.45 1.05 -6.48
C TYR A 177 -5.12 0.54 -5.20
N ASP A 178 -5.59 1.43 -4.32
CA ASP A 178 -6.15 1.03 -3.02
C ASP A 178 -7.42 0.19 -3.21
N LEU A 179 -8.26 0.55 -4.18
CA LEU A 179 -9.46 -0.22 -4.49
C LEU A 179 -9.13 -1.59 -5.11
N THR A 180 -8.12 -1.65 -5.98
CA THR A 180 -7.64 -2.93 -6.52
C THR A 180 -7.11 -3.79 -5.40
N HIS A 181 -6.23 -3.25 -4.56
CA HIS A 181 -5.64 -3.94 -3.41
C HIS A 181 -6.72 -4.55 -2.51
N TYR A 182 -7.71 -3.73 -2.11
CA TYR A 182 -8.82 -4.18 -1.30
C TYR A 182 -9.63 -5.30 -1.97
N TYR A 183 -9.93 -5.13 -3.27
CA TYR A 183 -10.65 -6.11 -4.08
C TYR A 183 -9.91 -7.45 -4.18
N LEU A 184 -8.59 -7.46 -4.31
CA LEU A 184 -7.79 -8.69 -4.39
C LEU A 184 -7.88 -9.52 -3.10
N HIS A 185 -8.00 -8.89 -1.94
CA HIS A 185 -8.20 -9.59 -0.66
C HIS A 185 -9.63 -10.07 -0.45
N HIS A 186 -10.61 -9.21 -0.72
CA HIS A 186 -11.98 -9.39 -0.21
C HIS A 186 -12.99 -9.90 -1.24
N ALA A 187 -12.66 -9.89 -2.53
CA ALA A 187 -13.55 -10.36 -3.59
C ALA A 187 -13.04 -11.64 -4.25
N ASN A 188 -13.88 -12.27 -5.08
CA ASN A 188 -13.52 -13.44 -5.90
C ASN A 188 -13.51 -13.06 -7.38
N PRO A 189 -12.36 -12.64 -7.93
CA PRO A 189 -12.31 -12.15 -9.29
C PRO A 189 -12.63 -13.25 -10.31
N THR A 190 -13.42 -12.92 -11.32
CA THR A 190 -13.80 -13.85 -12.39
C THR A 190 -12.94 -13.68 -13.65
N ILE A 191 -12.43 -12.46 -13.89
CA ILE A 191 -11.67 -12.07 -15.08
C ILE A 191 -10.21 -12.55 -14.97
N PRO A 192 -9.62 -13.14 -16.03
CA PRO A 192 -8.27 -13.72 -16.00
C PRO A 192 -7.18 -12.79 -15.45
N VAL A 193 -7.17 -11.53 -15.87
CA VAL A 193 -6.18 -10.54 -15.41
C VAL A 193 -6.27 -10.35 -13.90
N THR A 194 -7.46 -10.06 -13.38
CA THR A 194 -7.68 -9.88 -11.93
C THR A 194 -7.46 -11.15 -11.11
N LYS A 195 -7.72 -12.34 -11.68
CA LYS A 195 -7.37 -13.62 -11.05
C LYS A 195 -5.85 -13.78 -10.94
N SER A 196 -5.12 -13.41 -11.98
CA SER A 196 -3.65 -13.45 -11.98
C SER A 196 -3.07 -12.49 -10.94
N LEU A 197 -3.59 -11.25 -10.89
CA LEU A 197 -3.20 -10.27 -9.88
C LEU A 197 -3.49 -10.77 -8.46
N LYS A 198 -4.69 -11.30 -8.20
CA LYS A 198 -5.04 -11.89 -6.89
C LYS A 198 -4.07 -13.01 -6.53
N LYS A 199 -3.80 -13.94 -7.46
CA LYS A 199 -2.86 -15.03 -7.23
C LYS A 199 -1.45 -14.52 -6.92
N SER A 200 -0.96 -13.54 -7.69
CA SER A 200 0.37 -12.95 -7.48
C SER A 200 0.47 -12.30 -6.11
N HIS A 201 -0.52 -11.48 -5.77
CA HIS A 201 -0.54 -10.73 -4.52
C HIS A 201 -0.74 -11.62 -3.28
N LEU A 202 -1.61 -12.64 -3.34
CA LEU A 202 -1.70 -13.62 -2.25
C LEU A 202 -0.42 -14.45 -2.11
N ASN A 203 0.28 -14.77 -3.20
CA ASN A 203 1.59 -15.41 -3.09
C ASN A 203 2.61 -14.50 -2.39
N HIS A 204 2.56 -13.19 -2.64
CA HIS A 204 3.38 -12.21 -1.94
C HIS A 204 3.12 -12.26 -0.43
N HIS A 205 1.85 -12.24 0.02
CA HIS A 205 1.52 -12.32 1.45
C HIS A 205 1.88 -13.65 2.12
N PHE A 206 1.58 -14.78 1.47
CA PHE A 206 1.57 -16.10 2.13
C PHE A 206 2.73 -17.01 1.76
N ARG A 207 3.57 -16.63 0.79
CA ARG A 207 4.65 -17.51 0.30
C ARG A 207 5.97 -16.79 0.11
N ILE A 208 5.99 -15.66 -0.57
CA ILE A 208 7.23 -15.01 -1.01
C ILE A 208 7.12 -13.49 -0.92
N GLN A 209 7.36 -12.96 0.27
CA GLN A 209 7.22 -11.53 0.57
C GLN A 209 8.24 -10.65 -0.17
N ASP A 210 9.39 -11.20 -0.58
CA ASP A 210 10.44 -10.44 -1.28
C ASP A 210 10.24 -10.32 -2.81
N LYS A 211 9.06 -10.71 -3.32
CA LYS A 211 8.65 -10.68 -4.74
C LYS A 211 7.21 -10.23 -4.89
N GLY A 212 6.84 -9.75 -6.08
CA GLY A 212 5.45 -9.39 -6.43
C GLY A 212 4.99 -8.09 -5.77
N TYR A 213 5.76 -7.02 -5.93
CA TYR A 213 5.47 -5.72 -5.34
C TYR A 213 4.43 -4.91 -6.14
N GLY A 214 4.17 -5.27 -7.39
CA GLY A 214 3.10 -4.67 -8.19
C GLY A 214 1.74 -5.26 -7.81
N VAL A 215 0.82 -4.40 -7.35
CA VAL A 215 -0.56 -4.74 -6.97
C VAL A 215 -1.51 -4.47 -8.12
N THR A 216 -1.40 -3.31 -8.77
CA THR A 216 -2.24 -2.95 -9.94
C THR A 216 -1.80 -3.64 -11.22
N SER A 217 -0.50 -3.90 -11.36
CA SER A 217 0.08 -4.60 -12.51
C SER A 217 1.43 -5.22 -12.16
N SER A 218 1.81 -6.28 -12.89
CA SER A 218 3.14 -6.90 -12.76
C SER A 218 4.23 -6.23 -13.62
N LEU A 219 3.94 -5.06 -14.21
CA LEU A 219 4.86 -4.40 -15.16
C LEU A 219 6.24 -4.16 -14.55
N TRP A 220 6.29 -3.49 -13.39
CA TRP A 220 7.54 -3.14 -12.73
C TRP A 220 8.23 -4.36 -12.11
N ASP A 221 7.47 -5.39 -11.70
CA ASP A 221 8.04 -6.65 -11.28
C ASP A 221 8.79 -7.37 -12.41
N ILE A 222 8.29 -7.26 -13.65
CA ILE A 222 8.98 -7.79 -14.83
C ILE A 222 10.23 -6.97 -15.12
N VAL A 223 10.09 -5.63 -15.19
CA VAL A 223 11.19 -4.70 -15.50
C VAL A 223 12.36 -4.86 -14.52
N PHE A 224 12.07 -5.05 -13.22
CA PHE A 224 13.10 -5.12 -12.18
C PHE A 224 13.38 -6.54 -11.65
N GLY A 225 12.83 -7.59 -12.28
CA GLY A 225 13.12 -8.98 -11.93
C GLY A 225 12.60 -9.43 -10.55
N THR A 226 11.48 -8.86 -10.10
CA THR A 226 10.81 -9.21 -8.84
C THR A 226 9.52 -10.01 -9.04
N LEU A 227 9.23 -10.49 -10.25
CA LEU A 227 8.10 -11.39 -10.49
C LEU A 227 8.29 -12.76 -9.79
N PRO A 228 7.30 -13.27 -9.04
CA PRO A 228 7.39 -14.58 -8.40
C PRO A 228 7.50 -15.72 -9.43
N THR A 229 8.60 -16.48 -9.41
CA THR A 229 8.75 -17.67 -10.28
C THR A 229 8.20 -18.93 -9.61
N THR A 230 7.74 -19.90 -10.41
CA THR A 230 7.27 -21.21 -9.91
C THR A 230 8.32 -21.92 -9.04
N LYS A 231 9.61 -21.78 -9.35
CA LYS A 231 10.71 -22.36 -8.57
C LYS A 231 10.86 -21.67 -7.20
N ALA A 232 10.72 -20.36 -7.16
CA ALA A 232 10.76 -19.60 -5.90
C ALA A 232 9.57 -19.96 -4.99
N LEU A 233 8.37 -20.11 -5.57
CA LEU A 233 7.17 -20.55 -4.85
C LEU A 233 7.33 -21.97 -4.26
N LYS A 234 7.92 -22.91 -5.00
CA LYS A 234 8.19 -24.27 -4.50
C LYS A 234 9.21 -24.28 -3.35
N ARG A 235 10.25 -23.44 -3.41
CA ARG A 235 11.24 -23.31 -2.32
C ARG A 235 10.62 -22.72 -1.06
N ALA A 236 9.74 -21.73 -1.19
CA ALA A 236 9.02 -21.15 -0.07
C ALA A 236 8.13 -22.18 0.65
N GLN A 237 7.47 -23.07 -0.10
CA GLN A 237 6.65 -24.15 0.47
C GLN A 237 7.44 -25.23 1.23
N GLN A 238 8.77 -25.29 1.07
CA GLN A 238 9.64 -26.27 1.74
C GLN A 238 10.28 -25.74 3.03
N LYS A 239 10.12 -24.44 3.33
CA LYS A 239 10.62 -23.82 4.56
C LYS A 239 9.64 -23.92 5.75
N TYR A 240 8.45 -24.43 5.50
CA TYR A 240 7.38 -24.71 6.47
C TYR A 240 6.98 -26.19 6.33
#